data_AF-A0AAE3JKD3-F1
#
_entry.id   AF-A0AAE3JKD3-F1
#
_cell.length_a   1.000
_cell.length_b   1.000
_cell.length_c   1.000
_cell.angle_alpha   90.00
_cell.angle_beta   90.00
_cell.angle_gamma   90.00
#
_symmetry.space_group_name_H-M   'P 1'
#
loop_
_entity.id
_entity.type
_entity.pdbx_description
1 polymer ?
#
loop_
_entity_poly.entity_id
_entity_poly.type
_entity_poly.pdbx_seq_one_letter_code
_entity_poly.pdbx_strand_id
1 'polypeptide(L)'
;MLNGLLKPGYNVQISSESQFVIHYSIHQTTNDIHTLKPHIASYEYQYETLPDYLTADAGYGSEENYDLLEQKSMQMRIFQLKNKTLQS
;
A
#
# COMPACT_ATOMS: atom_id res chain seq x y z
N MET A 1 24.63 -5.26 14.84
CA MET A 1 23.63 -6.01 15.63
C MET A 1 24.38 -6.85 16.65
N LEU A 2 24.14 -6.68 17.95
CA LEU A 2 25.01 -7.26 19.01
C LEU A 2 24.31 -8.32 19.90
N ASN A 3 23.03 -8.66 19.66
CA ASN A 3 22.24 -9.43 20.65
C ASN A 3 21.32 -10.52 20.09
N GLY A 4 21.27 -10.79 18.78
CA GLY A 4 20.52 -11.93 18.16
C GLY A 4 19.00 -11.99 18.36
N LEU A 5 18.42 -11.19 19.26
CA LEU A 5 16.99 -11.10 19.53
C LEU A 5 16.28 -10.38 18.39
N LEU A 6 15.25 -11.02 17.84
CA LEU A 6 14.35 -10.42 16.86
C LEU A 6 13.64 -9.24 17.55
N LYS A 7 13.89 -8.02 17.08
CA LYS A 7 13.14 -6.86 17.55
C LYS A 7 11.75 -6.90 16.89
N PRO A 8 10.67 -6.57 17.61
CA PRO A 8 9.37 -6.42 16.98
C PRO A 8 9.47 -5.34 15.91
N GLY A 9 9.23 -5.74 14.66
CA GLY A 9 9.15 -4.86 13.51
C GLY A 9 7.71 -4.78 13.07
N TYR A 10 7.24 -3.57 12.80
CA TYR A 10 5.93 -3.35 12.22
C TYR A 10 6.09 -2.73 10.86
N ASN A 11 5.27 -3.18 9.91
CA ASN A 11 5.14 -2.58 8.62
C ASN A 11 4.01 -1.55 8.68
N VAL A 12 4.35 -0.28 8.54
CA VAL A 12 3.40 0.82 8.60
C VAL A 12 3.01 1.20 7.18
N GLN A 13 1.72 1.05 6.87
CA GLN A 13 1.14 1.48 5.60
C GLN A 13 0.51 2.85 5.74
N ILE A 14 0.76 3.72 4.77
CA ILE A 14 0.34 5.11 4.77
C ILE A 14 -0.35 5.42 3.44
N SER A 15 -1.58 5.93 3.51
CA SER A 15 -2.26 6.52 2.36
C SER A 15 -2.18 8.05 2.44
N SER A 16 -1.86 8.67 1.31
CA SER A 16 -1.79 10.11 1.18
C SER A 16 -2.53 10.61 -0.05
N GLU A 17 -3.16 11.78 0.07
CA GLU A 17 -3.86 12.47 -1.01
C GLU A 17 -3.55 13.96 -0.90
N SER A 18 -3.26 14.60 -2.05
CA SER A 18 -2.92 16.04 -2.10
C SER A 18 -1.86 16.50 -1.09
N GLN A 19 -0.82 15.69 -0.85
CA GLN A 19 0.26 15.91 0.14
C GLN A 19 -0.15 15.81 1.62
N PHE A 20 -1.36 15.33 1.90
CA PHE A 20 -1.83 15.05 3.25
C PHE A 20 -1.85 13.54 3.51
N VAL A 21 -1.48 13.13 4.71
CA VAL A 21 -1.71 11.76 5.18
C VAL A 21 -3.17 11.64 5.55
N ILE A 22 -3.90 10.77 4.85
CA ILE A 22 -5.34 10.57 5.05
C ILE A 22 -5.63 9.27 5.80
N HIS A 23 -4.75 8.27 5.79
CA HIS A 23 -4.97 7.03 6.52
C HIS A 23 -3.65 6.32 6.81
N TYR A 24 -3.63 5.51 7.86
CA TYR A 24 -2.51 4.63 8.16
C TYR A 24 -2.99 3.33 8.77
N SER A 25 -2.23 2.25 8.59
CA SER A 25 -2.45 1.01 9.33
C SER A 25 -1.13 0.30 9.64
N ILE A 26 -1.13 -0.50 10.69
CA ILE A 26 0.08 -1.11 11.24
C ILE A 26 -0.06 -2.63 11.15
N HIS A 27 0.92 -3.28 10.52
CA HIS A 27 0.90 -4.72 10.27
C HIS A 27 2.13 -5.37 10.90
N GLN A 28 1.97 -6.60 11.37
CA GLN A 28 3.09 -7.42 11.87
C GLN A 28 3.75 -8.24 10.75
N THR A 29 3.21 -8.17 9.53
CA THR A 29 3.66 -8.94 8.38
C THR A 29 4.83 -8.24 7.68
N THR A 30 5.87 -9.00 7.34
CA THR A 30 7.06 -8.46 6.68
C THR A 30 6.81 -8.05 5.22
N ASN A 31 5.86 -8.69 4.53
CA ASN A 31 5.62 -8.47 3.10
C ASN A 31 4.44 -7.52 2.87
N ASP A 32 4.66 -6.50 2.04
CA ASP A 32 3.68 -5.49 1.64
C ASP A 32 2.46 -6.08 0.92
N ILE A 33 2.63 -7.16 0.15
CA ILE A 33 1.56 -7.81 -0.64
C ILE A 33 0.30 -8.04 0.20
N HIS A 34 0.45 -8.57 1.42
CA HIS A 34 -0.66 -8.97 2.28
C HIS A 34 -1.22 -7.82 3.14
N THR A 35 -0.60 -6.64 3.10
CA THR A 35 -0.99 -5.50 3.94
C THR A 35 -2.06 -4.63 3.28
N LEU A 36 -2.21 -4.71 1.94
CA LEU A 36 -3.15 -3.86 1.21
C LEU A 36 -4.60 -4.16 1.56
N LYS A 37 -4.99 -5.44 1.53
CA LYS A 37 -6.35 -5.87 1.87
C LYS A 37 -6.82 -5.37 3.24
N PRO A 38 -6.09 -5.59 4.34
CA PRO A 38 -6.48 -5.04 5.63
C PRO A 38 -6.37 -3.50 5.68
N HIS A 39 -5.47 -2.86 4.93
CA HIS A 39 -5.40 -1.39 4.85
C HIS A 39 -6.65 -0.79 4.18
N ILE A 40 -7.10 -1.34 3.05
CA ILE A 40 -8.30 -0.87 2.34
C ILE A 40 -9.57 -1.16 3.15
N ALA A 41 -9.66 -2.32 3.81
CA ALA A 41 -10.80 -2.62 4.68
C ALA A 41 -10.89 -1.63 5.86
N SER A 42 -9.75 -1.29 6.46
CA SER A 42 -9.67 -0.28 7.52
C SER A 42 -10.08 1.12 7.01
N TYR A 43 -9.62 1.49 5.82
CA TYR A 43 -9.99 2.74 5.17
C TYR A 43 -11.51 2.83 4.93
N GLU A 44 -12.08 1.81 4.29
CA GLU A 44 -13.51 1.74 3.99
C GLU A 44 -14.38 1.78 5.25
N TYR A 45 -13.94 1.08 6.30
CA TYR A 45 -14.63 1.11 7.59
C TYR A 45 -14.63 2.51 8.22
N GLN A 46 -13.52 3.25 8.11
CA GLN A 46 -13.39 4.55 8.76
C GLN A 46 -14.05 5.69 7.99
N TYR A 47 -14.02 5.64 6.66
CA TYR A 47 -14.48 6.73 5.80
C TYR A 47 -15.80 6.44 5.08
N GLU A 48 -16.31 5.20 5.19
CA GLU A 48 -17.52 4.72 4.49
C GLU A 48 -17.48 4.97 2.98
N THR A 49 -16.28 5.08 2.43
CA THR A 49 -16.01 5.39 1.03
C THR A 49 -14.67 4.81 0.61
N LEU A 50 -14.46 4.72 -0.71
CA LEU A 50 -13.25 4.23 -1.34
C LEU A 50 -12.80 5.19 -2.44
N PRO A 51 -11.48 5.36 -2.66
CA PRO A 51 -10.99 6.19 -3.74
C PRO A 51 -11.12 5.48 -5.10
N ASP A 52 -11.40 6.24 -6.16
CA ASP A 52 -11.48 5.69 -7.53
C ASP A 52 -10.15 5.10 -8.01
N TYR A 53 -9.04 5.71 -7.58
CA TYR A 53 -7.68 5.35 -7.98
C TYR A 53 -6.80 5.15 -6.76
N LEU A 54 -6.11 4.02 -6.73
CA LEU A 54 -5.03 3.75 -5.78
C LEU A 54 -3.71 3.74 -6.54
N THR A 55 -2.73 4.53 -6.06
CA THR A 55 -1.37 4.50 -6.59
C THR A 55 -0.45 3.85 -5.55
N ALA A 56 0.24 2.77 -5.93
CA ALA A 56 1.10 2.01 -5.03
C ALA A 56 2.40 1.58 -5.74
N ASP A 57 3.41 1.14 -4.99
CA ASP A 57 4.63 0.58 -5.58
C ASP A 57 4.39 -0.82 -6.18
N ALA A 58 5.41 -1.35 -6.86
CA ALA A 58 5.32 -2.67 -7.50
C ALA A 58 5.19 -3.83 -6.51
N GLY A 59 5.55 -3.64 -5.24
CA GLY A 59 5.39 -4.63 -4.18
C GLY A 59 3.93 -4.97 -3.89
N TYR A 60 2.99 -4.11 -4.29
CA TYR A 60 1.55 -4.36 -4.19
C TYR A 60 0.94 -5.09 -5.39
N GLY A 61 1.68 -5.26 -6.48
CA GLY A 61 1.18 -5.76 -7.75
C GLY A 61 0.98 -7.28 -7.83
N SER A 62 0.27 -7.87 -6.87
CA SER A 62 -0.16 -9.28 -6.92
C SER A 62 -1.53 -9.44 -7.57
N GLU A 63 -1.80 -10.60 -8.18
CA GLU A 63 -3.11 -10.95 -8.75
C GLU A 63 -4.24 -10.81 -7.72
N GLU A 64 -4.03 -11.32 -6.50
CA GLU A 64 -4.99 -11.18 -5.38
C GLU A 64 -5.35 -9.72 -5.09
N ASN A 65 -4.37 -8.81 -5.16
CA ASN A 65 -4.62 -7.39 -4.93
C ASN A 65 -5.36 -6.74 -6.10
N TYR A 66 -5.10 -7.16 -7.34
CA TYR A 66 -5.87 -6.68 -8.49
C TYR A 66 -7.33 -7.14 -8.41
N ASP A 67 -7.58 -8.41 -8.12
CA ASP A 67 -8.92 -8.97 -7.97
C ASP A 67 -9.71 -8.27 -6.85
N LEU A 68 -9.05 -8.00 -5.71
CA LEU A 68 -9.66 -7.27 -4.60
C LEU A 68 -10.12 -5.86 -5.03
N LEU A 69 -9.27 -5.15 -5.77
CA LEU A 69 -9.54 -3.78 -6.18
C LEU A 69 -10.62 -3.73 -7.27
N GLU A 70 -10.61 -4.69 -8.20
CA GLU A 70 -11.66 -4.83 -9.20
C GLU A 70 -13.04 -5.09 -8.56
N GLN A 71 -13.11 -6.01 -7.58
CA GLN A 71 -14.33 -6.27 -6.81
C GLN A 71 -14.84 -5.02 -6.07
N LYS A 72 -13.92 -4.13 -5.67
CA LYS A 72 -14.22 -2.86 -5.00
C LYS A 72 -14.40 -1.68 -5.97
N SER A 73 -14.42 -1.94 -7.27
CA SER A 73 -14.51 -0.91 -8.32
C SER A 73 -13.41 0.15 -8.27
N MET A 74 -12.23 -0.21 -7.78
CA MET A 74 -11.04 0.64 -7.69
C MET A 74 -10.04 0.31 -8.78
N GLN A 75 -9.34 1.32 -9.29
CA GLN A 75 -8.25 1.13 -10.26
C GLN A 75 -6.87 1.28 -9.61
N MET A 76 -6.04 0.25 -9.75
CA MET A 76 -4.64 0.28 -9.31
C MET A 76 -3.73 0.93 -10.36
N ARG A 77 -2.86 1.83 -9.92
CA ARG A 77 -1.76 2.38 -10.71
C ARG A 77 -0.45 2.07 -10.02
N ILE A 78 0.40 1.27 -10.66
CA ILE A 78 1.73 1.01 -10.14
C ILE A 78 2.64 2.19 -10.45
N PHE A 79 3.18 2.82 -9.40
CA PHE A 79 4.19 3.85 -9.54
C PHE A 79 5.53 3.20 -9.88
N GLN A 80 5.86 3.18 -11.18
CA GLN A 80 7.23 2.89 -11.61
C GLN A 80 8.00 4.21 -11.65
N LEU A 81 9.06 4.30 -10.84
CA LEU A 81 10.11 5.30 -11.05
C LEU A 81 10.73 5.04 -12.43
N LYS A 82 10.23 5.71 -13.47
CA LYS A 82 10.98 5.83 -14.71
C LYS A 82 12.24 6.62 -14.37
N ASN A 83 13.37 5.93 -14.22
CA ASN A 83 14.68 6.53 -14.34
C ASN A 83 14.72 7.21 -15.70
N LYS A 84 14.39 8.50 -15.76
CA LYS A 84 14.77 9.37 -16.86
C LYS A 84 16.29 9.47 -16.78
N THR A 85 16.98 8.55 -17.44
CA THR A 85 18.31 8.85 -17.97
C THR A 85 18.10 10.01 -18.92
N LEU A 86 18.42 11.20 -18.44
CA LEU A 86 18.74 12.36 -19.24
C LEU A 86 19.91 11.93 -20.15
N GLN A 87 19.61 11.50 -21.36
CA GLN A 87 20.57 11.58 -22.45
C GLN A 87 20.24 12.86 -23.22
N SER A 88 21.08 13.86 -22.96
CA SER A 88 21.31 15.02 -23.82
C SER A 88 21.89 14.59 -25.16
#